data_AF-A0A919L3K7-F1
#
_entry.id   AF-A0A919L3K7-F1
#
_cell.length_a   1.000
_cell.length_b   1.000
_cell.length_c   1.000
_cell.angle_alpha   90.00
_cell.angle_beta   90.00
_cell.angle_gamma   90.00
#
_symmetry.space_group_name_H-M   'P 1'
#
loop_
_entity.id
_entity.type
_entity.pdbx_description
1 polymer ?
#
loop_
_entity_poly.entity_id
_entity_poly.type
_entity_poly.pdbx_seq_one_letter_code
_entity_poly.pdbx_strand_id
1 'polypeptide(L)'
;MPGGERDMMDDTGRGAVALAVALRDAHFRLKRLARVWEERAQARAVRERESLGPVWQYSDDPDEASYTDGQVLGLAGSLTVVFALSVSFRASGTDILAGVSVEDDAGNSEELLSTGPEEFPPSAEDLVVEIGRCLDRMERLDLSDVVR
;
A
#
# COMPACT_ATOMS: atom_id res chain seq x y z
N MET A 1 28.93 32.64 -8.10
CA MET A 1 27.49 32.48 -7.91
C MET A 1 27.26 31.28 -7.00
N PRO A 2 27.08 31.46 -5.67
CA PRO A 2 26.71 30.38 -4.76
C PRO A 2 25.21 30.47 -4.48
N GLY A 3 24.40 29.82 -5.32
CA GLY A 3 22.94 29.81 -5.19
C GLY A 3 22.29 28.43 -5.43
N GLY A 4 23.04 27.45 -5.94
CA GLY A 4 22.48 26.15 -6.33
C GLY A 4 22.30 25.14 -5.19
N GLU A 5 23.08 25.22 -4.12
CA GLU A 5 23.01 24.25 -3.02
C GLU A 5 21.84 24.50 -2.06
N ARG A 6 21.33 25.74 -1.97
CA ARG A 6 20.19 26.06 -1.09
C ARG A 6 18.84 25.63 -1.68
N ASP A 7 18.67 25.69 -3.00
CA ASP A 7 17.43 25.23 -3.66
C ASP A 7 17.31 23.69 -3.62
N MET A 8 18.40 22.96 -3.90
CA MET A 8 18.36 21.48 -3.91
C MET A 8 18.03 20.84 -2.54
N MET A 9 18.48 21.46 -1.44
CA MET A 9 18.13 20.98 -0.09
C MET A 9 16.65 21.26 0.27
N ASP A 10 16.06 22.35 -0.23
CA ASP A 10 14.64 22.67 0.02
C ASP A 10 13.70 21.72 -0.75
N ASP A 11 14.06 21.40 -2.00
CA ASP A 11 13.30 20.48 -2.85
C ASP A 11 13.34 19.04 -2.33
N THR A 12 14.52 18.59 -1.87
CA THR A 12 14.69 17.25 -1.27
C THR A 12 13.87 17.12 0.02
N GLY A 13 13.93 18.13 0.89
CA GLY A 13 13.16 18.14 2.15
C GLY A 13 11.65 18.15 1.90
N ARG A 14 11.18 18.91 0.91
CA ARG A 14 9.77 18.99 0.54
C ARG A 14 9.25 17.66 0.00
N GLY A 15 10.00 17.01 -0.89
CA GLY A 15 9.65 15.69 -1.44
C GLY A 15 9.53 14.62 -0.36
N ALA A 16 10.46 14.58 0.60
CA ALA A 16 10.41 13.64 1.72
C ALA A 16 9.18 13.86 2.62
N VAL A 17 8.83 15.12 2.91
CA VAL A 17 7.62 15.44 3.68
C VAL A 17 6.36 15.05 2.93
N ALA A 18 6.29 15.34 1.62
CA ALA A 18 5.14 14.97 0.78
C ALA A 18 4.94 13.45 0.77
N LEU A 19 6.02 12.68 0.60
CA LEU A 19 5.98 11.22 0.66
C LEU A 19 5.53 10.72 2.05
N ALA A 20 6.06 11.28 3.14
CA ALA A 20 5.66 10.90 4.49
C ALA A 20 4.15 11.15 4.75
N VAL A 21 3.63 12.27 4.24
CA VAL A 21 2.20 12.58 4.31
C VAL A 21 1.38 11.60 3.47
N ALA A 22 1.84 11.27 2.26
CA ALA A 22 1.15 10.33 1.38
C ALA A 22 1.13 8.90 1.95
N LEU A 23 2.23 8.41 2.53
CA LEU A 23 2.26 7.11 3.19
C LEU A 23 1.34 7.07 4.41
N ARG A 24 1.29 8.18 5.18
CA ARG A 24 0.32 8.30 6.28
C ARG A 24 -1.13 8.30 5.80
N ASP A 25 -1.43 8.98 4.69
CA ASP A 25 -2.76 8.96 4.09
C ASP A 25 -3.11 7.55 3.58
N ALA A 26 -2.18 6.90 2.89
CA ALA A 26 -2.30 5.53 2.43
C ALA A 26 -2.67 4.57 3.57
N HIS A 27 -2.00 4.70 4.72
CA HIS A 27 -2.31 3.92 5.91
C HIS A 27 -3.77 4.07 6.36
N PHE A 28 -4.27 5.31 6.42
CA PHE A 28 -5.66 5.55 6.81
C PHE A 28 -6.66 5.10 5.75
N ARG A 29 -6.32 5.22 4.47
CA ARG A 29 -7.13 4.73 3.35
C ARG A 29 -7.25 3.22 3.37
N LEU A 30 -6.16 2.48 3.61
CA LEU A 30 -6.18 1.02 3.77
C LEU A 30 -7.04 0.59 4.96
N LYS A 31 -6.90 1.24 6.12
CA LYS A 31 -7.77 1.02 7.29
C LYS A 31 -9.25 1.27 6.98
N ARG A 32 -9.53 2.35 6.25
CA ARG A 32 -10.90 2.69 5.84
C ARG A 32 -11.44 1.68 4.84
N LEU A 33 -10.65 1.24 3.88
CA LEU A 33 -11.02 0.24 2.88
C LEU A 33 -11.43 -1.06 3.56
N ALA A 34 -10.59 -1.57 4.47
CA ALA A 34 -10.89 -2.77 5.24
C ALA A 34 -12.19 -2.62 6.04
N ARG A 35 -12.41 -1.46 6.68
CA ARG A 35 -13.65 -1.19 7.42
C ARG A 35 -14.89 -1.11 6.53
N VAL A 36 -14.81 -0.41 5.40
CA VAL A 36 -15.92 -0.34 4.44
C VAL A 36 -16.28 -1.74 3.96
N TRP A 37 -15.28 -2.59 3.78
CA TRP A 37 -15.52 -3.95 3.39
C TRP A 37 -16.15 -4.80 4.49
N GLU A 38 -15.68 -4.67 5.72
CA GLU A 38 -16.31 -5.27 6.90
C GLU A 38 -17.79 -4.89 7.04
N GLU A 39 -18.14 -3.62 6.79
CA GLU A 39 -19.51 -3.12 6.82
C GLU A 39 -20.39 -3.68 5.67
N ARG A 40 -19.77 -4.02 4.52
CA ARG A 40 -20.46 -4.61 3.35
C ARG A 40 -20.58 -6.13 3.44
N ALA A 41 -19.61 -6.79 4.03
CA ALA A 41 -19.66 -8.20 4.34
C ALA A 41 -20.87 -8.44 5.27
N GLN A 42 -21.62 -9.54 5.07
CA GLN A 42 -22.76 -9.84 5.94
C GLN A 42 -22.31 -9.79 7.41
N ALA A 43 -23.13 -9.28 8.33
CA ALA A 43 -22.76 -8.93 9.71
C ALA A 43 -22.21 -10.07 10.62
N ARG A 44 -21.90 -11.24 10.05
CA ARG A 44 -21.27 -12.41 10.67
C ARG A 44 -20.12 -13.02 9.85
N ALA A 45 -19.79 -12.40 8.73
CA ALA A 45 -18.76 -12.88 7.81
C ALA A 45 -17.37 -12.49 8.29
N VAL A 46 -17.15 -11.34 8.93
CA VAL A 46 -15.81 -10.97 9.45
C VAL A 46 -15.64 -11.46 10.88
N ARG A 47 -14.53 -12.15 11.15
CA ARG A 47 -14.16 -12.70 12.47
C ARG A 47 -13.05 -11.90 13.14
N GLU A 48 -12.09 -11.44 12.36
CA GLU A 48 -10.90 -10.78 12.86
C GLU A 48 -10.39 -9.72 11.89
N ARG A 49 -9.69 -8.74 12.44
CA ARG A 49 -8.99 -7.71 11.67
C ARG A 49 -7.61 -7.49 12.27
N GLU A 50 -6.61 -7.49 11.42
CA GLU A 50 -5.22 -7.23 11.81
C GLU A 50 -4.58 -6.16 10.91
N SER A 51 -3.65 -5.40 11.48
CA SER A 51 -2.87 -4.39 10.75
C SER A 51 -1.50 -4.97 10.43
N LEU A 52 -1.10 -4.98 9.16
CA LEU A 52 0.23 -5.47 8.73
C LEU A 52 1.30 -4.38 8.81
N GLY A 53 0.91 -3.12 8.97
CA GLY A 53 1.85 -2.01 9.07
C GLY A 53 1.26 -0.74 9.71
N PRO A 54 1.94 0.41 9.54
CA PRO A 54 3.07 0.61 8.64
C PRO A 54 4.39 0.08 9.21
N VAL A 55 5.23 -0.54 8.37
CA VAL A 55 6.56 -1.03 8.72
C VAL A 55 7.59 -0.50 7.72
N TRP A 56 8.72 -0.02 8.25
CA TRP A 56 9.92 0.25 7.47
C TRP A 56 10.93 -0.87 7.68
N GLN A 57 11.54 -1.35 6.61
CA GLN A 57 12.64 -2.28 6.65
C GLN A 57 13.83 -1.67 5.91
N TYR A 58 15.01 -1.86 6.47
CA TYR A 58 16.28 -1.37 5.93
C TYR A 58 17.16 -2.59 5.73
N SER A 59 17.78 -2.69 4.55
CA SER A 59 18.73 -3.77 4.28
C SER A 59 20.13 -3.35 4.72
N ASP A 60 21.10 -4.27 4.58
CA ASP A 60 22.52 -3.93 4.78
C ASP A 60 23.06 -3.03 3.66
N ASP A 61 22.34 -2.93 2.52
CA ASP A 61 22.62 -1.98 1.46
C ASP A 61 22.05 -0.60 1.85
N PRO A 62 22.89 0.45 2.00
CA PRO A 62 22.43 1.77 2.42
C PRO A 62 21.50 2.45 1.39
N ASP A 63 21.47 1.97 0.14
CA ASP A 63 20.63 2.49 -0.92
C ASP A 63 19.30 1.70 -1.07
N GLU A 64 19.01 0.78 -0.13
CA GLU A 64 17.79 -0.02 -0.14
C GLU A 64 16.97 0.13 1.15
N ALA A 65 15.69 0.44 0.97
CA ALA A 65 14.69 0.44 2.02
C ALA A 65 13.36 -0.05 1.44
N SER A 66 12.50 -0.57 2.31
CA SER A 66 11.12 -0.88 1.93
C SER A 66 10.13 -0.37 2.97
N TYR A 67 8.97 0.04 2.47
CA TYR A 67 7.81 0.39 3.25
C TYR A 67 6.72 -0.64 2.95
N THR A 68 6.15 -1.24 3.98
CA THR A 68 4.99 -2.12 3.85
C THR A 68 3.86 -1.67 4.76
N ASP A 69 2.65 -1.74 4.24
CA ASP A 69 1.43 -1.47 4.99
C ASP A 69 0.31 -2.34 4.46
N GLY A 70 -0.74 -2.50 5.25
CA GLY A 70 -1.84 -3.36 4.87
C GLY A 70 -2.79 -3.67 6.00
N GLN A 71 -3.88 -4.31 5.64
CA GLN A 71 -4.90 -4.79 6.56
C GLN A 71 -5.26 -6.22 6.16
N VAL A 72 -5.53 -7.04 7.16
CA VAL A 72 -6.05 -8.39 7.00
C VAL A 72 -7.44 -8.45 7.59
N LEU A 73 -8.36 -9.10 6.88
CA LEU A 73 -9.71 -9.40 7.33
C LEU A 73 -9.94 -10.91 7.27
N GLY A 74 -9.99 -11.55 8.43
CA GLY A 74 -10.38 -12.96 8.51
C GLY A 74 -11.89 -13.10 8.39
N LEU A 75 -12.32 -14.00 7.50
CA LEU A 75 -13.71 -14.28 7.18
C LEU A 75 -14.22 -15.58 7.82
N ALA A 76 -15.55 -15.75 7.81
CA ALA A 76 -16.21 -17.02 8.04
C ALA A 76 -15.89 -17.96 6.87
N GLY A 77 -15.60 -19.23 7.18
CA GLY A 77 -15.22 -20.22 6.17
C GLY A 77 -13.72 -20.35 5.92
N SER A 78 -12.88 -19.87 6.86
CA SER A 78 -11.41 -19.98 6.78
C SER A 78 -10.76 -19.20 5.62
N LEU A 79 -11.46 -18.18 5.12
CA LEU A 79 -10.90 -17.27 4.12
C LEU A 79 -10.36 -16.02 4.79
N THR A 80 -9.36 -15.40 4.19
CA THR A 80 -8.71 -14.19 4.68
C THR A 80 -8.54 -13.24 3.52
N VAL A 81 -9.00 -12.00 3.64
CA VAL A 81 -8.75 -10.96 2.63
C VAL A 81 -7.59 -10.10 3.09
N VAL A 82 -6.60 -9.93 2.21
CA VAL A 82 -5.42 -9.11 2.47
C VAL A 82 -5.45 -7.90 1.55
N PHE A 83 -5.34 -6.71 2.12
CA PHE A 83 -5.10 -5.46 1.43
C PHE A 83 -3.67 -5.04 1.72
N ALA A 84 -2.82 -4.90 0.71
CA ALA A 84 -1.41 -4.60 0.91
C ALA A 84 -0.94 -3.44 0.03
N LEU A 85 0.01 -2.67 0.56
CA LEU A 85 0.83 -1.71 -0.14
C LEU A 85 2.29 -1.98 0.21
N SER A 86 3.13 -2.14 -0.80
CA SER A 86 4.57 -2.27 -0.70
C SER A 86 5.23 -1.21 -1.57
N VAL A 87 6.21 -0.51 -1.02
CA VAL A 87 7.06 0.42 -1.76
C VAL A 87 8.51 0.02 -1.51
N SER A 88 9.24 -0.29 -2.57
CA SER A 88 10.64 -0.71 -2.51
C SER A 88 11.52 0.37 -3.13
N PHE A 89 12.42 0.93 -2.34
CA PHE A 89 13.38 1.96 -2.74
C PHE A 89 14.71 1.28 -3.03
N ARG A 90 15.23 1.44 -4.25
CA ARG A 90 16.52 0.88 -4.67
C ARG A 90 17.28 1.89 -5.53
N ALA A 91 18.60 1.71 -5.64
CA ALA A 91 19.42 2.50 -6.57
C ALA A 91 18.93 2.43 -8.04
N SER A 92 18.30 1.31 -8.43
CA SER A 92 17.72 1.13 -9.77
C SER A 92 16.37 1.81 -10.00
N GLY A 93 15.72 2.31 -8.94
CA GLY A 93 14.39 2.90 -9.00
C GLY A 93 13.52 2.55 -7.79
N THR A 94 12.36 3.19 -7.72
CA THR A 94 11.33 2.89 -6.71
C THR A 94 10.22 2.07 -7.34
N ASP A 95 9.91 0.92 -6.75
CA ASP A 95 8.80 0.07 -7.16
C ASP A 95 7.62 0.20 -6.19
N ILE A 96 6.39 0.10 -6.71
CA ILE A 96 5.16 0.17 -5.94
C ILE A 96 4.30 -1.01 -6.33
N LEU A 97 3.88 -1.78 -5.32
CA LEU A 97 2.91 -2.84 -5.47
C LEU A 97 1.78 -2.63 -4.47
N ALA A 98 0.57 -2.44 -4.96
CA ALA A 98 -0.63 -2.45 -4.13
C ALA A 98 -1.58 -3.54 -4.63
N GLY A 99 -2.23 -4.25 -3.72
CA GLY A 99 -3.01 -5.40 -4.11
C GLY A 99 -4.05 -5.83 -3.09
N VAL A 100 -4.98 -6.64 -3.60
CA VAL A 100 -6.00 -7.34 -2.82
C VAL A 100 -5.94 -8.81 -3.17
N SER A 101 -5.76 -9.66 -2.18
CA SER A 101 -5.78 -11.11 -2.33
C SER A 101 -6.75 -11.76 -1.34
N VAL A 102 -7.18 -12.97 -1.65
CA VAL A 102 -7.93 -13.85 -0.76
C VAL A 102 -7.09 -15.10 -0.52
N GLU A 103 -6.93 -15.47 0.74
CA GLU A 103 -6.16 -16.64 1.16
C GLU A 103 -7.05 -17.61 1.91
N ASP A 104 -6.90 -18.91 1.66
CA ASP A 104 -7.55 -19.97 2.46
C ASP A 104 -6.64 -20.49 3.59
N ASP A 105 -7.16 -21.37 4.44
CA ASP A 105 -6.40 -21.98 5.54
C ASP A 105 -5.34 -23.00 5.09
N ALA A 106 -5.37 -23.42 3.82
CA ALA A 106 -4.34 -24.21 3.20
C ALA A 106 -3.19 -23.35 2.65
N GLY A 107 -3.31 -22.01 2.70
CA GLY A 107 -2.34 -21.05 2.21
C GLY A 107 -2.40 -20.84 0.70
N ASN A 108 -3.48 -21.28 0.03
CA ASN A 108 -3.71 -20.94 -1.37
C ASN A 108 -4.16 -19.48 -1.43
N SER A 109 -3.52 -18.70 -2.29
CA SER A 109 -3.87 -17.31 -2.52
C SER A 109 -4.44 -17.10 -3.92
N GLU A 110 -5.57 -16.39 -3.99
CA GLU A 110 -6.14 -15.85 -5.22
C GLU A 110 -5.93 -14.32 -5.23
N GLU A 111 -5.25 -13.83 -6.26
CA GLU A 111 -5.08 -12.40 -6.47
C GLU A 111 -6.33 -11.83 -7.15
N LEU A 112 -7.00 -10.89 -6.47
CA LEU A 112 -8.16 -10.19 -7.01
C LEU A 112 -7.77 -8.89 -7.72
N LEU A 113 -6.69 -8.27 -7.24
CA LEU A 113 -6.11 -7.07 -7.83
C LEU A 113 -4.63 -7.01 -7.49
N SER A 114 -3.81 -6.72 -8.50
CA SER A 114 -2.44 -6.27 -8.36
C SER A 114 -2.22 -5.07 -9.25
N THR A 115 -1.68 -4.01 -8.67
CA THR A 115 -1.47 -2.74 -9.35
C THR A 115 -0.17 -2.10 -8.92
N GLY A 116 0.54 -1.59 -9.91
CA GLY A 116 1.71 -0.72 -9.78
C GLY A 116 1.79 0.22 -10.98
N PRO A 117 2.75 1.15 -10.99
CA PRO A 117 3.07 1.95 -12.16
C PRO A 117 3.75 1.09 -13.24
N GLU A 118 3.59 1.45 -14.52
CA GLU A 118 4.25 0.75 -15.63
C GLU A 118 5.77 1.01 -15.67
N GLU A 119 6.18 2.17 -15.17
CA GLU A 119 7.57 2.61 -15.08
C GLU A 119 7.86 3.12 -13.66
N PHE A 120 9.13 3.10 -13.24
CA PHE A 120 9.50 3.61 -11.94
C PHE A 120 9.25 5.12 -11.85
N PRO A 121 8.56 5.61 -10.79
CA PRO A 121 8.37 7.04 -10.60
C PRO A 121 9.72 7.76 -10.51
N PRO A 122 9.96 8.81 -11.32
CA PRO A 122 11.26 9.47 -11.37
C PRO A 122 11.50 10.44 -10.21
N SER A 123 10.46 10.76 -9.42
CA SER A 123 10.54 11.69 -8.30
C SER A 123 9.65 11.27 -7.12
N ALA A 124 9.88 11.87 -5.95
CA ALA A 124 9.02 11.67 -4.79
C ALA A 124 7.58 12.18 -5.03
N GLU A 125 7.41 13.25 -5.81
CA GLU A 125 6.08 13.77 -6.15
C GLU A 125 5.32 12.81 -7.07
N ASP A 126 6.00 12.23 -8.07
CA ASP A 126 5.41 11.22 -8.94
C ASP A 126 5.07 9.94 -8.17
N LEU A 127 5.94 9.53 -7.24
CA LEU A 127 5.69 8.41 -6.34
C LEU A 127 4.42 8.63 -5.51
N VAL A 128 4.21 9.83 -4.96
CA VAL A 128 2.98 10.19 -4.24
C VAL A 128 1.74 10.04 -5.13
N VAL A 129 1.82 10.50 -6.38
CA VAL A 129 0.74 10.38 -7.35
C VAL A 129 0.43 8.91 -7.65
N GLU A 130 1.46 8.09 -7.88
CA GLU A 130 1.28 6.67 -8.19
C GLU A 130 0.74 5.85 -7.01
N ILE A 131 1.17 6.15 -5.77
CA ILE A 131 0.56 5.58 -4.55
C ILE A 131 -0.93 5.90 -4.52
N GLY A 132 -1.31 7.15 -4.77
CA GLY A 132 -2.71 7.58 -4.83
C GLY A 132 -3.51 6.82 -5.90
N ARG A 133 -2.97 6.66 -7.10
CA ARG A 133 -3.60 5.92 -8.21
C ARG A 133 -3.80 4.44 -7.88
N CYS A 134 -2.82 3.81 -7.24
CA CYS A 134 -2.92 2.41 -6.83
C CYS A 134 -4.04 2.22 -5.80
N LEU A 135 -4.12 3.09 -4.78
CA LEU A 135 -5.18 3.04 -3.77
C LEU A 135 -6.57 3.32 -4.35
N ASP A 136 -6.68 4.27 -5.30
CA ASP A 136 -7.92 4.54 -6.02
C ASP A 136 -8.45 3.30 -6.76
N ARG A 137 -7.56 2.48 -7.34
CA ARG A 137 -7.92 1.22 -8.00
C ARG A 137 -8.40 0.19 -6.99
N MET A 138 -7.72 0.05 -5.85
CA MET A 138 -8.14 -0.84 -4.77
C MET A 138 -9.51 -0.48 -4.20
N GLU A 139 -9.78 0.82 -4.00
CA GLU A 139 -11.07 1.30 -3.48
C GLU A 139 -12.24 1.09 -4.43
N ARG A 140 -11.98 0.93 -5.73
CA ARG A 140 -12.99 0.64 -6.77
C ARG A 140 -13.25 -0.85 -6.95
N LEU A 141 -12.43 -1.72 -6.36
CA LEU A 141 -12.60 -3.16 -6.47
C LEU A 141 -13.94 -3.57 -5.84
N ASP A 142 -14.77 -4.25 -6.63
CA ASP A 142 -15.98 -4.88 -6.12
C ASP A 142 -15.65 -6.29 -5.64
N LEU A 143 -15.88 -6.50 -4.36
CA LEU A 143 -15.57 -7.73 -3.64
C LEU A 143 -16.85 -8.48 -3.22
N SER A 144 -18.01 -8.07 -3.74
CA SER A 144 -19.31 -8.66 -3.38
C SER A 144 -19.40 -10.15 -3.71
N ASP A 145 -18.67 -10.61 -4.73
CA ASP A 145 -18.66 -12.01 -5.15
C ASP A 145 -17.79 -12.91 -4.26
N VAL A 146 -16.90 -12.32 -3.45
CA VAL A 146 -16.03 -13.05 -2.50
C VAL A 146 -16.75 -13.41 -1.21
N VAL A 147 -17.79 -12.64 -0.83
CA VAL A 147 -18.52 -12.79 0.44
C VAL A 147 -19.89 -13.46 0.26
N ARG A 148 -20.10 -14.20 -0.84
CA ARG A 148 -21.35 -14.91 -1.10
C ARG A 148 -21.52 -16.17 -0.25
#